data_AF-S2F1H9-F1
#
_entry.id   AF-S2F1H9-F1
#
_cell.length_a   1.000
_cell.length_b   1.000
_cell.length_c   1.000
_cell.angle_alpha   90.00
_cell.angle_beta   90.00
_cell.angle_gamma   90.00
#
_symmetry.space_group_name_H-M   'P 1'
#
loop_
_entity.id
_entity.type
_entity.pdbx_description
1 polymer ?
#
loop_
_entity_poly.entity_id
_entity_poly.type
_entity_poly.pdbx_seq_one_letter_code
_entity_poly.pdbx_strand_id
1 'polypeptide(L)' 'MTLQELRKGLNLTQEAMADLLDIKQGNVSKVEKRTDMLISTLREYVEAMGGTLELVARLPGRSPVKLEGFRDLNADCK' A
#
# COMPACT_ATOMS: atom_id res chain seq x y z
N MET A 1 -5.22 12.12 2.00
CA MET A 1 -4.92 11.22 3.12
C MET A 1 -3.57 10.56 2.85
N THR A 2 -2.66 10.56 3.82
CA THR A 2 -1.35 9.90 3.77
C THR A 2 -1.43 8.45 4.29
N LEU A 3 -0.38 7.64 4.09
CA LEU A 3 -0.30 6.30 4.67
C LEU A 3 -0.32 6.31 6.20
N GLN A 4 0.33 7.31 6.80
CA GLN A 4 0.33 7.49 8.25
C GLN A 4 -1.07 7.80 8.79
N GLU A 5 -1.81 8.65 8.09
CA GLU A 5 -3.20 8.98 8.44
C GLU A 5 -4.10 7.76 8.28
N LEU A 6 -3.95 7.00 7.19
CA LEU A 6 -4.69 5.76 6.96
C LEU A 6 -4.45 4.75 8.09
N ARG A 7 -3.18 4.46 8.42
CA ARG A 7 -2.82 3.54 9.50
C ARG A 7 -3.39 3.97 10.84
N LYS A 8 -3.28 5.27 11.18
CA LYS A 8 -3.86 5.82 12.42
C LYS A 8 -5.39 5.71 12.43
N GLY A 9 -6.05 5.93 11.30
CA GLY A 9 -7.50 5.74 11.16
C GLY A 9 -7.97 4.31 11.41
N LEU A 10 -7.08 3.32 11.23
CA LEU A 10 -7.31 1.91 11.55
C LEU A 10 -6.82 1.51 12.96
N ASN A 11 -6.41 2.47 13.80
CA ASN A 11 -5.85 2.25 15.14
C ASN A 11 -4.61 1.34 15.17
N LEU A 12 -3.84 1.26 14.09
CA LEU A 12 -2.62 0.47 14.01
C LEU A 12 -1.40 1.29 14.43
N THR A 13 -0.49 0.71 15.21
CA THR A 13 0.80 1.34 15.54
C THR A 13 1.84 1.09 14.45
N GLN A 14 2.95 1.84 14.46
CA GLN A 14 4.07 1.54 13.54
C GLN A 14 4.72 0.19 13.88
N GLU A 15 4.67 -0.25 15.14
CA GLU A 15 5.15 -1.57 15.57
C GLU A 15 4.26 -2.68 15.01
N ALA A 16 2.93 -2.55 15.14
CA ALA A 16 2.00 -3.51 14.56
C ALA A 16 2.16 -3.63 13.04
N MET A 17 2.37 -2.53 12.33
CA MET A 17 2.68 -2.58 10.89
C MET A 17 4.03 -3.23 10.59
N ALA A 18 5.01 -3.06 11.48
CA ALA A 18 6.32 -3.67 11.32
C ALA A 18 6.21 -5.20 11.41
N ASP A 19 5.42 -5.68 12.37
CA ASP A 19 5.12 -7.10 12.56
C ASP A 19 4.35 -7.69 11.37
N LEU A 20 3.33 -6.96 10.88
CA LEU A 20 2.51 -7.40 9.73
C LEU A 20 3.30 -7.49 8.42
N LEU A 21 4.33 -6.64 8.26
CA LEU A 21 5.18 -6.58 7.08
C LEU A 21 6.50 -7.35 7.23
N ASP A 22 6.75 -7.96 8.39
CA ASP A 22 8.03 -8.60 8.75
C ASP A 22 9.25 -7.70 8.50
N ILE A 23 9.15 -6.43 8.91
CA ILE A 23 10.22 -5.43 8.80
C ILE A 23 10.46 -4.74 10.14
N LYS A 24 11.57 -3.99 10.25
CA LYS A 24 11.83 -3.15 11.43
C LYS A 24 10.86 -1.97 11.49
N GLN A 25 10.40 -1.58 12.68
CA GLN A 25 9.56 -0.40 12.89
C GLN A 25 10.16 0.89 12.27
N GLY A 26 11.47 1.06 12.35
CA GLY A 26 12.16 2.18 11.70
C GLY A 26 12.01 2.21 10.18
N ASN A 27 11.76 1.07 9.54
CA ASN A 27 11.46 0.98 8.11
C ASN A 27 10.02 1.45 7.81
N VAL A 28 9.04 1.13 8.66
CA VAL A 28 7.67 1.65 8.54
C VAL A 28 7.66 3.18 8.52
N SER A 29 8.39 3.81 9.45
CA SER A 29 8.53 5.27 9.50
C SER A 29 9.15 5.86 8.22
N LYS A 30 10.10 5.14 7.60
CA LYS A 30 10.69 5.55 6.32
C LYS A 30 9.70 5.39 5.18
N VAL A 31 8.98 4.27 5.14
CA VAL A 31 7.93 3.99 4.14
C VAL A 31 6.87 5.09 4.15
N GLU A 32 6.36 5.46 5.33
CA GLU A 32 5.32 6.51 5.47
C GLU A 32 5.79 7.92 5.08
N LYS A 33 7.11 8.19 5.14
CA LYS A 33 7.70 9.52 4.83
C LYS A 33 8.17 9.65 3.39
N ARG A 34 8.22 8.57 2.61
CA ARG A 34 8.66 8.60 1.21
C ARG A 34 7.63 9.29 0.34
N THR A 35 8.11 10.17 -0.54
CA THR A 35 7.29 10.84 -1.57
C THR A 35 7.14 10.01 -2.85
N ASP A 36 8.00 9.01 -3.03
CA ASP A 36 7.97 8.09 -4.17
C ASP A 36 8.18 6.64 -3.68
N MET A 37 7.40 5.72 -4.23
CA MET A 37 7.29 4.34 -3.79
C MET A 37 6.95 3.42 -4.95
N LEU A 38 7.49 2.20 -4.94
CA LEU A 38 7.01 1.15 -5.83
C LEU A 38 5.54 0.81 -5.51
N ILE A 39 4.75 0.57 -6.55
CA ILE A 39 3.33 0.19 -6.40
C ILE A 39 3.21 -1.12 -5.63
N SER A 40 4.15 -2.05 -5.78
CA SER A 40 4.21 -3.30 -4.99
C SER A 40 4.35 -3.02 -3.50
N THR A 41 5.25 -2.13 -3.08
CA THR A 41 5.38 -1.74 -1.65
C THR A 41 4.12 -1.06 -1.12
N LEU A 42 3.49 -0.19 -1.92
CA LEU A 42 2.22 0.43 -1.53
C LEU A 42 1.11 -0.61 -1.38
N ARG A 43 1.08 -1.61 -2.25
CA ARG A 43 0.13 -2.72 -2.22
C ARG A 43 0.32 -3.56 -0.97
N GLU A 44 1.53 -4.06 -0.72
CA GLU A 44 1.88 -4.83 0.47
C GLU A 44 1.48 -4.08 1.75
N TYR A 45 1.75 -2.77 1.81
CA TYR A 45 1.38 -1.94 2.95
C TYR A 45 -0.13 -1.88 3.19
N VAL A 46 -0.92 -1.69 2.12
CA VAL A 46 -2.39 -1.63 2.20
C VAL A 46 -2.98 -3.00 2.52
N GLU A 47 -2.44 -4.07 1.94
CA GLU A 47 -2.87 -5.45 2.18
C GLU A 47 -2.54 -5.93 3.59
N ALA A 48 -1.39 -5.53 4.14
CA ALA A 48 -1.05 -5.77 5.55
C ALA A 48 -2.07 -5.14 6.52
N MET A 49 -2.68 -4.02 6.14
CA MET A 49 -3.78 -3.40 6.90
C MET A 49 -5.15 -4.06 6.65
N GLY A 50 -5.22 -5.13 5.85
CA GLY A 50 -6.46 -5.80 5.45
C GLY A 50 -7.22 -5.09 4.33
N GLY A 51 -6.59 -4.14 3.63
CA GLY A 51 -7.17 -3.41 2.51
C GLY A 51 -6.87 -4.03 1.16
N THR A 52 -7.37 -3.40 0.09
CA THR A 52 -7.03 -3.74 -1.29
C THR A 52 -6.65 -2.47 -2.04
N LEU A 53 -5.52 -2.51 -2.75
CA LEU A 53 -5.09 -1.39 -3.58
C LEU A 53 -5.61 -1.54 -5.02
N GLU A 54 -6.45 -0.61 -5.45
CA GLU A 54 -6.87 -0.44 -6.84
C GLU A 54 -6.23 0.82 -7.44
N LEU A 55 -5.66 0.70 -8.65
CA LEU A 55 -5.13 1.83 -9.40
C LEU A 55 -6.16 2.26 -10.45
N VAL A 56 -6.59 3.52 -10.40
CA VAL A 56 -7.66 4.04 -11.27
C VAL A 56 -7.17 5.25 -12.05
N ALA A 57 -7.20 5.16 -13.38
CA ALA A 57 -6.92 6.26 -14.28
C ALA A 57 -8.20 7.06 -14.57
N ARG A 58 -8.14 8.39 -14.44
CA ARG A 58 -9.23 9.31 -14.81
C ARG A 58 -8.80 10.15 -16.00
N LEU A 59 -9.60 10.11 -17.07
CA LEU A 59 -9.35 10.86 -18.29
C LEU A 59 -10.55 11.78 -18.58
N PRO A 60 -10.32 13.02 -19.06
CA PRO A 60 -11.41 13.92 -19.43
C PRO A 60 -12.39 13.27 -20.43
N GLY A 61 -13.69 13.36 -20.13
CA GLY A 61 -14.75 12.83 -21.00
C GLY A 61 -14.87 11.30 -21.04
N ARG A 62 -14.18 10.57 -20.15
CA ARG A 62 -14.26 9.11 -20.05
C ARG A 62 -14.57 8.65 -18.63
N SER A 63 -15.23 7.50 -18.50
CA SER A 63 -15.38 6.84 -17.20
C SER A 63 -14.02 6.44 -16.63
N PRO A 64 -13.84 6.44 -15.29
CA PRO A 64 -12.62 5.97 -14.67
C PRO A 64 -12.29 4.54 -15.08
N VAL A 65 -11.03 4.28 -15.43
CA VAL A 65 -10.55 2.97 -15.88
C VAL A 65 -9.69 2.36 -14.78
N LYS A 66 -10.04 1.15 -14.33
CA LYS A 66 -9.17 0.36 -13.45
C LYS A 66 -7.99 -0.16 -14.25
N LEU A 67 -6.79 0.08 -13.75
CA LEU A 67 -5.56 -0.38 -14.39
C LEU A 67 -5.24 -1.79 -13.90
N GLU A 68 -5.28 -2.74 -14.84
CA GLU A 68 -4.88 -4.13 -14.62
C GLU A 68 -3.40 -4.34 -15.01
N GLY A 69 -2.78 -5.42 -14.52
CA GLY A 69 -1.37 -5.74 -14.82
C GLY A 69 -0.33 -5.18 -13.83
N PHE A 70 -0.74 -4.36 -12.87
CA PHE A 70 0.09 -3.93 -11.73
C PHE A 70 -0.07 -4.83 -10.49
N ARG A 71 -0.49 -6.08 -10.72
CA ARG A 71 -0.51 -7.14 -9.71
C ARG A 71 0.79 -7.92 -9.89
N ASP A 72 1.52 -8.14 -8.79
CA ASP A 72 2.76 -8.90 -8.85
C ASP A 72 2.51 -10.29 -9.44
N LEU A 73 3.29 -10.66 -10.46
CA LEU A 73 3.33 -12.02 -11.02
C LEU A 73 3.98 -13.03 -10.04
N ASN A 74 4.39 -12.58 -8.84
CA ASN A 74 5.03 -13.40 -7.83
C ASN A 74 4.05 -14.06 -6.84
N ALA A 75 2.74 -13.95 -7.06
CA ALA A 75 1.75 -14.71 -6.29
C ALA A 75 1.74 -16.22 -6.61
N ASP A 76 2.42 -16.64 -7.69
CA ASP A 76 2.61 -18.04 -8.05
C ASP A 76 3.93 -18.60 -7.49
N CYS A 77 4.01 -18.75 -6.17
CA CYS A 77 4.92 -19.72 -5.57
C CYS A 77 4.35 -20.20 -4.23
N LYS A 78 3.46 -21.18 -4.30
CA LYS A 78 3.32 -22.19 -3.25
C LYS A 78 2.85 -23.51 -3.84
#